data_AF-D6BDH6-F1
#
_entry.id   AF-D6BDH6-F1
#
_cell.length_a   1.000
_cell.length_b   1.000
_cell.length_c   1.000
_cell.angle_alpha   90.00
_cell.angle_beta   90.00
_cell.angle_gamma   90.00
#
_symmetry.space_group_name_H-M   'P 1'
#
loop_
_entity.id
_entity.type
_entity.pdbx_description
1 polymer ?
#
loop_
_entity_poly.entity_id
_entity_poly.type
_entity_poly.pdbx_seq_one_letter_code
_entity_poly.pdbx_strand_id
1 'polypeptide(L)'
;KKIIVKNNFKNWNFKEILETYPDSDSNKIQFTFKFCIQIDSLFTNTFYICNDGCIREDNLVSKKDYYYICDRNLGIDLKNKLNQKILELLKMAGIKTDGENENYFSIELTKIGKPSHLFTKQEIREEMLKADDRVDNQLVIDENGYAKVIRSNQGYLFPVRCETWIAGNRYVGKYSPLLTLDKDYIFLLEGWLLYLKTGKSQYADCFIDKNTDENTLLEKIKKYY
;
A
#
# COMPACT_ATOMS: atom_id res chain seq x y z
N LYS A 1 26.38 -9.69 -1.51
CA LYS A 1 25.17 -9.03 -2.04
C LYS A 1 24.63 -7.97 -1.08
N LYS A 2 23.95 -8.37 -0.01
CA LYS A 2 23.44 -7.50 1.07
C LYS A 2 24.46 -6.46 1.55
N ILE A 3 25.66 -6.88 1.97
CA ILE A 3 26.73 -5.97 2.42
C ILE A 3 27.13 -4.93 1.35
N ILE A 4 27.10 -5.30 0.07
CA ILE A 4 27.47 -4.40 -1.03
C ILE A 4 26.39 -3.36 -1.26
N VAL A 5 25.11 -3.77 -1.23
CA VAL A 5 23.97 -2.85 -1.25
C VAL A 5 24.09 -1.85 -0.09
N LYS A 6 24.32 -2.35 1.13
CA LYS A 6 24.48 -1.54 2.35
C LYS A 6 25.58 -0.49 2.23
N ASN A 7 26.71 -0.85 1.63
CA ASN A 7 27.87 0.03 1.58
C ASN A 7 27.79 1.05 0.43
N ASN A 8 26.95 0.81 -0.59
CA ASN A 8 26.93 1.61 -1.81
C ASN A 8 25.62 2.33 -2.11
N PHE A 9 24.50 2.00 -1.43
CA PHE A 9 23.19 2.57 -1.79
C PHE A 9 23.14 4.10 -1.71
N LYS A 10 23.94 4.71 -0.82
CA LYS A 10 24.04 6.18 -0.69
C LYS A 10 24.67 6.86 -1.91
N ASN A 11 25.41 6.12 -2.73
CA ASN A 11 26.06 6.61 -3.94
C ASN A 11 25.21 6.37 -5.20
N TRP A 12 24.09 5.66 -5.08
CA TRP A 12 23.20 5.41 -6.20
C TRP A 12 22.32 6.62 -6.46
N ASN A 13 22.18 6.95 -7.74
CA ASN A 13 21.33 8.03 -8.21
C ASN A 13 20.29 7.48 -9.19
N PHE A 14 19.02 7.72 -8.87
CA PHE A 14 17.87 7.28 -9.64
C PHE A 14 17.17 8.42 -10.38
N LYS A 15 17.73 9.64 -10.38
CA LYS A 15 17.11 10.86 -10.94
C LYS A 15 16.63 10.69 -12.38
N GLU A 16 17.44 10.07 -13.23
CA GLU A 16 17.06 9.79 -14.62
C GLU A 16 15.79 8.93 -14.74
N ILE A 17 15.57 8.00 -13.81
CA ILE A 17 14.35 7.18 -13.78
C ILE A 17 13.16 8.03 -13.32
N LEU A 18 13.36 8.86 -12.29
CA LEU A 18 12.30 9.71 -11.72
C LEU A 18 11.77 10.73 -12.72
N GLU A 19 12.65 11.32 -13.53
CA GLU A 19 12.29 12.32 -14.56
C GLU A 19 11.46 11.75 -15.72
N THR A 20 11.37 10.42 -15.85
CA THR A 20 10.51 9.78 -16.88
C THR A 20 9.04 9.70 -16.50
N TYR A 21 8.69 9.99 -15.24
CA TYR A 21 7.31 9.92 -14.77
C TYR A 21 6.67 11.31 -14.77
N PRO A 22 5.43 11.42 -15.27
CA PRO A 22 4.72 12.69 -15.24
C PRO A 22 4.39 13.07 -13.80
N ASP A 23 4.34 14.37 -13.54
CA ASP A 23 3.71 14.89 -12.33
C ASP A 23 2.23 14.47 -12.35
N SER A 24 1.77 13.88 -11.24
CA SER A 24 0.39 13.41 -11.11
C SER A 24 -0.37 14.27 -10.11
N ASP A 25 -1.41 14.95 -10.58
CA ASP A 25 -2.27 15.81 -9.76
C ASP A 25 -3.40 15.03 -9.07
N SER A 26 -3.08 13.92 -8.38
CA SER A 26 -4.04 13.33 -7.44
C SER A 26 -3.90 14.01 -6.09
N ASN A 27 -5.04 14.50 -5.60
CA ASN A 27 -5.10 15.29 -4.37
C ASN A 27 -5.47 14.44 -3.16
N LYS A 28 -5.63 13.12 -3.29
CA LYS A 28 -6.18 12.26 -2.21
C LYS A 28 -5.11 11.41 -1.53
N ILE A 29 -4.23 10.79 -2.31
CA ILE A 29 -3.16 9.93 -1.83
C ILE A 29 -1.86 10.21 -2.56
N GLN A 30 -0.76 9.94 -1.89
CA GLN A 30 0.58 9.91 -2.48
C GLN A 30 1.29 8.63 -2.06
N PHE A 31 2.21 8.18 -2.90
CA PHE A 31 3.02 6.99 -2.75
C PHE A 31 4.49 7.41 -2.66
N THR A 32 5.12 7.12 -1.53
CA THR A 32 6.55 7.30 -1.33
C THR A 32 7.25 5.95 -1.39
N PHE A 33 8.55 5.94 -1.72
CA PHE A 33 9.30 4.70 -1.90
C PHE A 33 10.35 4.56 -0.82
N LYS A 34 10.11 3.58 0.05
CA LYS A 34 11.00 3.22 1.14
C LYS A 34 11.98 2.17 0.68
N PHE A 35 13.25 2.40 0.96
CA PHE A 35 14.32 1.47 0.66
C PHE A 35 14.45 0.43 1.78
N CYS A 36 14.28 -0.84 1.41
CA CYS A 36 14.29 -2.01 2.27
C CYS A 36 15.65 -2.69 2.23
N ILE A 37 16.50 -2.38 3.22
CA ILE A 37 17.73 -3.12 3.44
C ILE A 37 17.38 -4.36 4.28
N GLN A 38 17.27 -5.54 3.66
CA GLN A 38 17.04 -6.82 4.37
C GLN A 38 18.30 -7.30 5.11
N ILE A 39 18.92 -6.47 5.93
CA ILE A 39 20.21 -6.77 6.58
C ILE A 39 20.09 -6.45 8.05
N ASP A 40 19.82 -7.49 8.82
CA ASP A 40 19.80 -7.55 10.28
C ASP A 40 18.88 -6.54 10.99
N SER A 41 18.18 -7.06 12.00
CA SER A 41 17.24 -6.36 12.89
C SER A 41 17.84 -5.21 13.71
N LEU A 42 19.06 -4.76 13.40
CA LEU A 42 19.81 -3.74 14.14
C LEU A 42 19.81 -2.36 13.46
N PHE A 43 19.35 -2.25 12.20
CA PHE A 43 19.11 -0.95 11.59
C PHE A 43 17.68 -0.49 11.89
N THR A 44 17.56 0.47 12.81
CA THR A 44 16.32 1.19 13.11
C THR A 44 15.99 2.27 12.07
N ASN A 45 16.95 2.60 11.20
CA ASN A 45 16.87 3.80 10.37
C ASN A 45 16.09 3.49 9.09
N THR A 46 15.12 4.35 8.79
CA THR A 46 14.31 4.24 7.57
C THR A 46 14.90 5.10 6.47
N PHE A 47 14.94 4.59 5.24
CA PHE A 47 15.49 5.27 4.08
C PHE A 47 14.44 5.47 2.99
N TYR A 48 14.43 6.63 2.35
CA TYR A 48 13.52 6.97 1.25
C TYR A 48 14.29 7.52 0.05
N ILE A 49 13.69 7.40 -1.12
CA ILE A 49 14.14 8.10 -2.31
C ILE A 49 13.68 9.57 -2.27
N CYS A 50 14.60 10.49 -2.53
CA CYS A 50 14.34 11.92 -2.55
C CYS A 50 14.20 12.44 -3.99
N ASN A 51 13.69 13.67 -4.13
CA ASN A 51 13.50 14.35 -5.42
C ASN A 51 14.80 14.53 -6.22
N ASP A 52 15.96 14.49 -5.55
CA ASP A 52 17.28 14.54 -6.17
C ASP A 52 17.75 13.18 -6.74
N GLY A 53 16.94 12.12 -6.58
CA GLY A 53 17.27 10.76 -6.98
C GLY A 53 18.13 9.99 -5.99
N CYS A 54 18.54 10.60 -4.87
CA CYS A 54 19.37 9.94 -3.86
C CYS A 54 18.50 9.23 -2.82
N ILE A 55 19.05 8.17 -2.21
CA ILE A 55 18.44 7.52 -1.06
C ILE A 55 18.97 8.18 0.23
N ARG A 56 18.06 8.73 1.05
CA ARG A 56 18.40 9.45 2.28
C ARG A 56 17.67 8.87 3.48
N GLU A 57 18.24 9.08 4.65
CA GLU A 57 17.66 8.63 5.92
C GLU A 57 16.55 9.60 6.37
N ASP A 58 15.42 9.05 6.82
CA ASP A 58 14.22 9.81 7.22
C ASP A 58 14.50 10.91 8.25
N ASN A 59 15.42 10.68 9.18
CA ASN A 59 15.79 11.65 10.21
C ASN A 59 16.62 12.84 9.70
N LEU A 60 17.15 12.76 8.48
CA LEU A 60 18.08 13.74 7.91
C LEU A 60 17.45 14.63 6.85
N VAL A 61 16.19 14.38 6.47
CA VAL A 61 15.50 15.11 5.40
C VAL A 61 14.06 15.42 5.77
N SER A 62 13.52 16.47 5.16
CA SER A 62 12.11 16.80 5.31
C SER A 62 11.27 15.83 4.48
N LYS A 63 10.05 15.52 4.94
CA LYS A 63 9.08 14.76 4.13
C LYS A 63 8.76 15.41 2.78
N LYS A 64 8.99 16.73 2.65
CA LYS A 64 8.84 17.46 1.39
C LYS A 64 9.91 17.09 0.36
N ASP A 65 11.04 16.56 0.82
CA ASP A 65 12.16 16.18 -0.03
C ASP A 65 11.96 14.77 -0.62
N TYR A 66 10.96 14.03 -0.16
CA TYR A 66 10.62 12.71 -0.69
C TYR A 66 10.06 12.84 -2.08
N TYR A 67 10.54 11.97 -2.95
CA TYR A 67 9.90 11.77 -4.22
C TYR A 67 8.62 10.97 -4.01
N TYR A 68 7.54 11.44 -4.62
CA TYR A 68 6.23 10.81 -4.51
C TYR A 68 5.54 10.77 -5.87
N ILE A 69 4.66 9.79 -6.02
CA ILE A 69 3.72 9.67 -7.14
C ILE A 69 2.32 9.56 -6.55
N CYS A 70 1.31 10.15 -7.18
CA CYS A 70 -0.07 10.08 -6.70
C CYS A 70 -0.93 9.06 -7.49
N ASP A 71 -0.44 8.57 -8.63
CA ASP A 71 -1.04 7.45 -9.36
C ASP A 71 -0.49 6.09 -8.89
N ARG A 72 -1.41 5.16 -8.62
CA ARG A 72 -1.07 3.83 -8.08
C ARG A 72 -0.33 2.95 -9.08
N ASN A 73 -0.72 2.98 -10.36
CA ASN A 73 -0.13 2.13 -11.40
C ASN A 73 1.28 2.63 -11.75
N LEU A 74 1.46 3.93 -11.87
CA LEU A 74 2.76 4.56 -12.02
C LEU A 74 3.66 4.28 -10.81
N GLY A 75 3.10 4.29 -9.60
CA GLY A 75 3.82 3.89 -8.39
C GLY A 75 4.32 2.45 -8.45
N ILE A 76 3.49 1.49 -8.90
CA ILE A 76 3.91 0.09 -9.08
C ILE A 76 5.01 -0.02 -10.14
N ASP A 77 4.84 0.64 -11.28
CA ASP A 77 5.82 0.65 -12.37
C ASP A 77 7.17 1.21 -11.92
N LEU A 78 7.16 2.35 -11.22
CA LEU A 78 8.38 2.96 -10.69
C LEU A 78 9.09 2.04 -9.69
N LYS A 79 8.35 1.44 -8.74
CA LYS A 79 8.94 0.48 -7.81
C LYS A 79 9.65 -0.65 -8.55
N ASN A 80 9.03 -1.19 -9.60
CA ASN A 80 9.60 -2.27 -10.40
C ASN A 80 10.86 -1.81 -11.15
N LYS A 81 10.85 -0.62 -11.79
CA LYS A 81 12.04 -0.06 -12.46
C LYS A 81 13.19 0.22 -11.49
N LEU A 82 12.90 0.75 -10.31
CA LEU A 82 13.90 0.98 -9.26
C LEU A 82 14.55 -0.33 -8.81
N ASN A 83 13.74 -1.39 -8.58
CA ASN A 83 14.25 -2.71 -8.23
C ASN A 83 15.10 -3.31 -9.38
N GLN A 84 14.64 -3.20 -10.63
CA GLN A 84 15.40 -3.66 -11.80
C GLN A 84 16.74 -2.94 -11.91
N LYS A 85 16.79 -1.62 -11.71
CA LYS A 85 18.04 -0.84 -11.73
C LYS A 85 19.04 -1.31 -10.68
N ILE A 86 18.57 -1.64 -9.47
CA ILE A 86 19.45 -2.21 -8.44
C ILE A 86 20.00 -3.57 -8.88
N LEU A 87 19.17 -4.44 -9.45
CA LEU A 87 19.62 -5.74 -9.95
C LEU A 87 20.68 -5.58 -11.05
N GLU A 88 20.53 -4.61 -11.95
CA GLU A 88 21.54 -4.27 -12.96
C GLU A 88 22.86 -3.82 -12.34
N LEU A 89 22.81 -2.90 -11.36
CA LEU A 89 24.00 -2.43 -10.65
C LEU A 89 24.74 -3.57 -9.94
N LEU A 90 24.00 -4.53 -9.36
CA LEU A 90 24.57 -5.72 -8.73
C LEU A 90 25.20 -6.68 -9.75
N LYS A 91 24.56 -6.86 -10.91
CA LYS A 91 25.12 -7.67 -12.01
C LYS A 91 26.42 -7.06 -12.55
N MET A 92 26.46 -5.74 -12.75
CA MET A 92 27.68 -5.02 -13.17
C MET A 92 28.82 -5.16 -12.15
N ALA A 93 28.50 -5.26 -10.86
CA ALA A 93 29.46 -5.52 -9.79
C ALA A 93 29.87 -7.01 -9.67
N GLY A 94 29.47 -7.88 -10.61
CA GLY A 94 29.82 -9.30 -10.62
C GLY A 94 29.08 -10.15 -9.59
N ILE A 95 28.00 -9.64 -9.00
CA ILE A 95 27.24 -10.34 -7.94
C ILE A 95 26.15 -11.17 -8.59
N LYS A 96 26.16 -12.49 -8.34
CA LYS A 96 25.04 -13.35 -8.73
C LYS A 96 23.77 -12.93 -7.99
N THR A 97 22.72 -12.69 -8.75
CA THR A 97 21.38 -12.39 -8.26
C THR A 97 20.48 -13.59 -8.51
N ASP A 98 19.85 -14.14 -7.47
CA ASP A 98 19.04 -15.37 -7.54
C ASP A 98 17.65 -15.17 -8.20
N GLY A 99 17.52 -14.22 -9.13
CA GLY A 99 16.31 -13.97 -9.92
C GLY A 99 15.54 -12.69 -9.57
N GLU A 100 14.41 -12.50 -10.27
CA GLU A 100 13.58 -11.29 -10.36
C GLU A 100 12.77 -10.94 -9.08
N ASN A 101 12.86 -11.76 -8.03
CA ASN A 101 11.97 -11.69 -6.86
C ASN A 101 12.51 -10.85 -5.68
N GLU A 102 13.59 -10.11 -5.87
CA GLU A 102 14.13 -9.27 -4.81
C GLU A 102 13.55 -7.87 -4.79
N ASN A 103 12.81 -7.57 -3.72
CA ASN A 103 12.25 -6.26 -3.47
C ASN A 103 13.17 -5.44 -2.56
N TYR A 104 13.87 -4.48 -3.16
CA TYR A 104 14.67 -3.48 -2.47
C TYR A 104 13.87 -2.23 -2.12
N PHE A 105 12.76 -2.00 -2.81
CA PHE A 105 11.83 -0.90 -2.51
C PHE A 105 10.45 -1.43 -2.12
N SER A 106 9.89 -0.83 -1.08
CA SER A 106 8.48 -0.91 -0.72
C SER A 106 7.80 0.43 -0.98
N ILE A 107 6.51 0.39 -1.32
CA ILE A 107 5.68 1.59 -1.48
C ILE A 107 4.96 1.86 -0.15
N GLU A 108 5.01 3.09 0.32
CA GLU A 108 4.19 3.57 1.44
C GLU A 108 3.13 4.56 0.97
N LEU A 109 1.88 4.31 1.32
CA LEU A 109 0.75 5.20 1.02
C LEU A 109 0.57 6.23 2.13
N THR A 110 0.44 7.49 1.75
CA THR A 110 0.06 8.59 2.65
C THR A 110 -1.17 9.33 2.11
N LYS A 111 -2.12 9.64 3.01
CA LYS A 111 -3.29 10.48 2.71
C LYS A 111 -2.89 11.95 2.64
N ILE A 112 -3.23 12.62 1.55
CA ILE A 112 -3.03 14.07 1.37
C ILE A 112 -4.35 14.86 1.25
N GLY A 113 -5.45 14.20 0.89
CA GLY A 113 -6.76 14.84 0.72
C GLY A 113 -7.88 14.26 1.57
N LYS A 114 -9.10 14.69 1.24
CA LYS A 114 -10.32 14.13 1.81
C LYS A 114 -10.95 13.11 0.85
N PRO A 115 -11.43 11.97 1.36
CA PRO A 115 -12.27 11.08 0.57
C PRO A 115 -13.58 11.77 0.19
N SER A 116 -14.20 11.31 -0.89
CA SER A 116 -15.45 11.88 -1.42
C SER A 116 -16.68 11.05 -1.07
N HIS A 117 -16.49 9.82 -0.63
CA HIS A 117 -17.54 8.85 -0.36
C HIS A 117 -17.25 8.09 0.94
N LEU A 118 -18.30 7.66 1.63
CA LEU A 118 -18.20 6.70 2.72
C LEU A 118 -18.91 5.43 2.27
N PHE A 119 -18.14 4.36 2.10
CA PHE A 119 -18.66 3.07 1.67
C PHE A 119 -19.79 2.57 2.59
N THR A 120 -20.66 1.77 2.00
CA THR A 120 -21.80 1.14 2.66
C THR A 120 -21.65 -0.38 2.68
N LYS A 121 -22.35 -1.04 3.60
CA LYS A 121 -22.42 -2.51 3.63
C LYS A 121 -22.99 -3.09 2.34
N GLN A 122 -23.93 -2.39 1.69
CA GLN A 122 -24.53 -2.82 0.43
C GLN A 122 -23.50 -2.82 -0.72
N GLU A 123 -22.64 -1.80 -0.81
CA GLU A 123 -21.56 -1.78 -1.82
C GLU A 123 -20.59 -2.95 -1.63
N ILE A 124 -20.21 -3.25 -0.37
CA ILE A 124 -19.35 -4.41 -0.07
C ILE A 124 -20.03 -5.71 -0.52
N ARG A 125 -21.32 -5.87 -0.19
CA ARG A 125 -22.11 -7.05 -0.61
C ARG A 125 -22.09 -7.22 -2.12
N GLU A 126 -22.30 -6.14 -2.88
CA GLU A 126 -22.30 -6.18 -4.34
C GLU A 126 -20.94 -6.57 -4.89
N GLU A 127 -19.86 -6.00 -4.37
CA GLU A 127 -18.49 -6.34 -4.78
C GLU A 127 -18.12 -7.79 -4.43
N MET A 128 -18.51 -8.27 -3.24
CA MET A 128 -18.33 -9.67 -2.85
C MET A 128 -19.04 -10.62 -3.82
N LEU A 129 -20.29 -10.33 -4.22
CA LEU A 129 -21.04 -11.20 -5.12
C LEU A 129 -20.51 -11.19 -6.56
N LYS A 130 -19.94 -10.07 -7.02
CA LYS A 130 -19.36 -9.92 -8.36
C LYS A 130 -17.99 -10.61 -8.51
N ALA A 131 -17.25 -10.78 -7.42
CA ALA A 131 -15.89 -11.27 -7.47
C ALA A 131 -15.77 -12.76 -7.87
N ASP A 132 -14.60 -13.12 -8.41
CA ASP A 132 -14.33 -14.47 -8.91
C ASP A 132 -13.64 -15.32 -7.83
N ASP A 133 -14.38 -16.25 -7.22
CA ASP A 133 -13.86 -17.14 -6.16
C ASP A 133 -12.84 -18.19 -6.68
N ARG A 134 -12.55 -18.22 -7.99
CA ARG A 134 -11.49 -19.09 -8.57
C ARG A 134 -10.09 -18.54 -8.36
N VAL A 135 -9.96 -17.31 -7.88
CA VAL A 135 -8.68 -16.66 -7.57
C VAL A 135 -8.71 -16.12 -6.15
N ASP A 136 -7.53 -15.87 -5.57
CA ASP A 136 -7.46 -15.21 -4.27
C ASP A 136 -7.94 -13.77 -4.39
N ASN A 137 -8.81 -13.35 -3.47
CA ASN A 137 -9.43 -12.04 -3.45
C ASN A 137 -9.03 -11.26 -2.20
N GLN A 138 -9.14 -9.94 -2.27
CA GLN A 138 -8.95 -9.06 -1.12
C GLN A 138 -9.96 -7.92 -1.19
N LEU A 139 -10.70 -7.72 -0.10
CA LEU A 139 -11.58 -6.56 0.08
C LEU A 139 -10.76 -5.34 0.47
N VAL A 140 -10.97 -4.23 -0.23
CA VAL A 140 -10.25 -2.98 -0.03
C VAL A 140 -11.18 -1.77 -0.08
N ILE A 141 -10.78 -0.68 0.56
CA ILE A 141 -11.38 0.65 0.38
C ILE A 141 -10.40 1.53 -0.38
N ASP A 142 -10.86 2.16 -1.47
CA ASP A 142 -10.04 3.06 -2.27
C ASP A 142 -9.88 4.46 -1.67
N GLU A 143 -9.06 5.30 -2.29
CA GLU A 143 -8.77 6.67 -1.85
C GLU A 143 -9.98 7.59 -1.84
N ASN A 144 -11.01 7.24 -2.61
CA ASN A 144 -12.27 7.98 -2.68
C ASN A 144 -13.24 7.53 -1.59
N GLY A 145 -13.00 6.37 -0.99
CA GLY A 145 -13.83 5.75 0.03
C GLY A 145 -14.83 4.73 -0.50
N TYR A 146 -14.64 4.20 -1.71
CA TYR A 146 -15.46 3.10 -2.25
C TYR A 146 -14.88 1.73 -1.92
N ALA A 147 -15.75 0.79 -1.59
CA ALA A 147 -15.38 -0.61 -1.44
C ALA A 147 -15.12 -1.27 -2.80
N LYS A 148 -14.10 -2.12 -2.88
CA LYS A 148 -13.76 -2.93 -4.05
C LYS A 148 -13.26 -4.29 -3.62
N VAL A 149 -13.56 -5.32 -4.41
CA VAL A 149 -12.86 -6.61 -4.31
C VAL A 149 -11.86 -6.72 -5.44
N ILE A 150 -10.58 -6.84 -5.08
CA ILE A 150 -9.48 -6.97 -6.03
C ILE A 150 -8.88 -8.37 -5.94
N ARG A 151 -8.15 -8.78 -6.98
CA ARG A 151 -7.28 -9.96 -6.88
C ARG A 151 -6.20 -9.69 -5.84
N SER A 152 -5.87 -10.70 -5.04
CA SER A 152 -4.86 -10.60 -3.99
C SER A 152 -3.48 -10.21 -4.57
N ASN A 153 -2.60 -9.69 -3.69
CA ASN A 153 -1.23 -9.17 -3.91
C ASN A 153 -1.05 -7.64 -3.99
N GLN A 154 -2.12 -6.84 -4.01
CA GLN A 154 -1.99 -5.38 -4.17
C GLN A 154 -2.76 -4.54 -3.14
N GLY A 155 -3.45 -5.15 -2.17
CA GLY A 155 -4.23 -4.38 -1.19
C GLY A 155 -3.40 -3.43 -0.35
N TYR A 156 -2.09 -3.65 -0.21
CA TYR A 156 -1.20 -2.74 0.53
C TYR A 156 -1.06 -1.35 -0.10
N LEU A 157 -1.53 -1.18 -1.34
CA LEU A 157 -1.60 0.09 -2.07
C LEU A 157 -2.96 0.80 -1.91
N PHE A 158 -3.82 0.28 -1.05
CA PHE A 158 -5.11 0.85 -0.73
C PHE A 158 -5.12 1.37 0.71
N PRO A 159 -5.88 2.45 0.98
CA PRO A 159 -6.09 2.97 2.33
C PRO A 159 -6.43 1.92 3.38
N VAL A 160 -7.32 0.99 3.06
CA VAL A 160 -7.73 -0.09 3.97
C VAL A 160 -7.86 -1.38 3.17
N ARG A 161 -7.38 -2.48 3.73
CA ARG A 161 -7.52 -3.82 3.15
C ARG A 161 -7.85 -4.85 4.23
N CYS A 162 -8.64 -5.85 3.90
CA CYS A 162 -8.86 -7.02 4.77
C CYS A 162 -7.81 -8.11 4.51
N GLU A 163 -7.91 -9.21 5.28
CA GLU A 163 -7.22 -10.46 4.98
C GLU A 163 -7.53 -10.95 3.55
N THR A 164 -6.62 -11.75 2.99
CA THR A 164 -6.86 -12.44 1.72
C THR A 164 -7.93 -13.50 1.89
N TRP A 165 -8.97 -13.45 1.07
CA TRP A 165 -9.92 -14.54 0.90
C TRP A 165 -9.38 -15.54 -0.12
N ILE A 166 -8.96 -16.69 0.39
CA ILE A 166 -8.35 -17.76 -0.40
C ILE A 166 -9.40 -18.37 -1.35
N ALA A 167 -8.99 -18.59 -2.59
CA ALA A 167 -9.81 -19.16 -3.66
C ALA A 167 -10.52 -20.48 -3.26
N GLY A 168 -11.75 -20.66 -3.73
CA GLY A 168 -12.54 -21.88 -3.57
C GLY A 168 -13.22 -22.05 -2.21
N ASN A 169 -13.00 -21.13 -1.27
CA ASN A 169 -13.63 -21.16 0.05
C ASN A 169 -15.03 -20.52 0.07
N ARG A 170 -15.50 -19.97 -1.05
CA ARG A 170 -16.81 -19.32 -1.20
C ARG A 170 -17.00 -18.12 -0.26
N TYR A 171 -15.93 -17.40 0.06
CA TYR A 171 -16.05 -16.09 0.70
C TYR A 171 -16.75 -15.09 -0.23
N VAL A 172 -16.51 -15.23 -1.55
CA VAL A 172 -17.03 -14.34 -2.59
C VAL A 172 -17.67 -15.11 -3.76
N GLY A 173 -18.20 -14.35 -4.71
CA GLY A 173 -18.87 -14.84 -5.90
C GLY A 173 -20.35 -15.13 -5.71
N LYS A 174 -21.03 -15.41 -6.82
CA LYS A 174 -22.49 -15.58 -6.88
C LYS A 174 -23.07 -16.69 -5.98
N TYR A 175 -22.23 -17.61 -5.52
CA TYR A 175 -22.61 -18.70 -4.62
C TYR A 175 -22.15 -18.50 -3.17
N SER A 176 -21.56 -17.33 -2.86
CA SER A 176 -21.14 -17.02 -1.50
C SER A 176 -22.36 -16.85 -0.59
N PRO A 177 -22.35 -17.47 0.60
CA PRO A 177 -23.34 -17.20 1.64
C PRO A 177 -23.13 -15.86 2.35
N LEU A 178 -22.05 -15.13 2.04
CA LEU A 178 -21.69 -13.82 2.61
C LEU A 178 -21.57 -13.82 4.14
N LEU A 179 -21.11 -14.94 4.72
CA LEU A 179 -21.05 -15.13 6.18
C LEU A 179 -20.15 -14.13 6.90
N THR A 180 -19.18 -13.54 6.19
CA THR A 180 -18.23 -12.59 6.77
C THR A 180 -18.66 -11.12 6.57
N LEU A 181 -19.69 -10.84 5.75
CA LEU A 181 -20.06 -9.47 5.35
C LEU A 181 -20.25 -8.50 6.52
N ASP A 182 -21.00 -8.92 7.55
CA ASP A 182 -21.27 -8.06 8.70
C ASP A 182 -20.00 -7.75 9.49
N LYS A 183 -19.14 -8.75 9.68
CA LYS A 183 -17.87 -8.63 10.39
C LYS A 183 -16.88 -7.77 9.60
N ASP A 184 -16.75 -8.03 8.30
CA ASP A 184 -15.84 -7.31 7.40
C ASP A 184 -16.22 -5.83 7.31
N TYR A 185 -17.51 -5.51 7.29
CA TYR A 185 -17.96 -4.12 7.30
C TYR A 185 -17.51 -3.36 8.54
N ILE A 186 -17.64 -3.94 9.73
CA ILE A 186 -17.17 -3.30 10.97
C ILE A 186 -15.65 -3.12 10.95
N PHE A 187 -14.90 -4.14 10.54
CA PHE A 187 -13.44 -4.06 10.43
C PHE A 187 -12.99 -2.98 9.45
N LEU A 188 -13.69 -2.84 8.32
CA LEU A 188 -13.42 -1.78 7.37
C LEU A 188 -13.72 -0.39 7.95
N LEU A 189 -14.81 -0.21 8.72
CA LEU A 189 -15.11 1.07 9.37
C LEU A 189 -14.04 1.44 10.40
N GLU A 190 -13.58 0.49 11.21
CA GLU A 190 -12.49 0.71 12.17
C GLU A 190 -11.17 1.05 11.47
N GLY A 191 -10.80 0.27 10.44
CA GLY A 191 -9.64 0.53 9.62
C GLY A 191 -9.72 1.88 8.91
N TRP A 192 -10.90 2.26 8.41
CA TRP A 192 -11.12 3.55 7.76
C TRP A 192 -10.98 4.71 8.72
N LEU A 193 -11.54 4.61 9.92
CA LEU A 193 -11.37 5.63 10.97
C LEU A 193 -9.89 5.82 11.34
N LEU A 194 -9.13 4.72 11.45
CA LEU A 194 -7.69 4.78 11.70
C LEU A 194 -6.91 5.39 10.54
N TYR A 195 -7.26 5.06 9.29
CA TYR A 195 -6.70 5.68 8.09
C TYR A 195 -6.96 7.19 8.08
N LEU A 196 -8.19 7.64 8.38
CA LEU A 196 -8.55 9.06 8.40
C LEU A 196 -7.78 9.84 9.48
N LYS A 197 -7.54 9.22 10.64
CA LYS A 197 -6.75 9.80 11.75
C LYS A 197 -5.27 9.89 11.46
N THR A 198 -4.69 8.82 10.93
CA THR A 198 -3.22 8.66 10.83
C THR A 198 -2.68 9.06 9.46
N GLY A 199 -3.55 9.05 8.44
CA GLY A 199 -3.17 9.20 7.04
C GLY A 199 -2.39 8.01 6.47
N LYS A 200 -2.29 6.88 7.17
CA LYS A 200 -1.52 5.70 6.77
C LYS A 200 -2.43 4.52 6.42
N SER A 201 -2.02 3.69 5.46
CA SER A 201 -2.76 2.48 5.08
C SER A 201 -2.97 1.53 6.26
N GLN A 202 -4.13 0.89 6.36
CA GLN A 202 -4.52 0.00 7.45
C GLN A 202 -4.80 -1.43 6.96
N TYR A 203 -4.42 -2.41 7.79
CA TYR A 203 -4.77 -3.82 7.61
C TYR A 203 -5.90 -4.18 8.59
N ALA A 204 -7.08 -4.48 8.05
CA ALA A 204 -8.33 -4.68 8.75
C ALA A 204 -8.69 -6.17 8.83
N ASP A 205 -8.06 -6.86 9.77
CA ASP A 205 -8.20 -8.31 9.98
C ASP A 205 -8.62 -8.64 11.43
N CYS A 206 -8.18 -7.82 12.38
CA CYS A 206 -8.39 -8.09 13.80
C CYS A 206 -8.54 -6.82 14.63
N PHE A 207 -9.41 -5.89 14.22
CA PHE A 207 -9.74 -4.77 15.10
C PHE A 207 -10.73 -5.24 16.17
N ILE A 208 -10.27 -5.14 17.42
CA ILE A 208 -10.88 -5.72 18.62
C ILE A 208 -11.24 -4.55 19.54
N ASP A 209 -12.09 -3.63 19.10
CA ASP A 209 -12.95 -2.99 20.08
C ASP A 209 -14.32 -3.63 19.95
N LYS A 210 -14.46 -4.82 20.58
CA LYS A 210 -15.67 -5.65 20.58
C LYS A 210 -16.93 -4.91 21.05
N ASN A 211 -16.79 -3.70 21.57
CA ASN A 211 -17.85 -2.84 22.07
C ASN A 211 -18.16 -1.63 21.17
N THR A 212 -17.49 -1.47 20.01
CA THR A 212 -17.80 -0.33 19.14
C THR A 212 -18.99 -0.64 18.24
N ASP A 213 -20.11 0.01 18.56
CA ASP A 213 -21.32 0.00 17.75
C ASP A 213 -21.11 0.66 16.37
N GLU A 214 -21.77 0.12 15.34
CA GLU A 214 -21.72 0.62 13.96
C GLU A 214 -22.04 2.11 13.87
N ASN A 215 -23.09 2.59 14.56
CA ASN A 215 -23.48 3.99 14.52
C ASN A 215 -22.40 4.87 15.15
N THR A 216 -21.77 4.40 16.22
CA THR A 216 -20.67 5.11 16.88
C THR A 216 -19.46 5.28 15.94
N LEU A 217 -19.13 4.25 15.15
CA LEU A 217 -18.07 4.35 14.13
C LEU A 217 -18.45 5.37 13.05
N LEU A 218 -19.67 5.27 12.52
CA LEU A 218 -20.16 6.18 11.48
C LEU A 218 -20.13 7.64 11.95
N GLU A 219 -20.59 7.94 13.17
CA GLU A 219 -20.54 9.29 13.74
C GLU A 219 -19.11 9.82 13.92
N LYS A 220 -18.15 8.96 14.29
CA LYS A 220 -16.73 9.34 14.36
C LYS A 220 -16.15 9.61 12.97
N ILE A 221 -16.50 8.80 11.98
CA ILE A 221 -16.01 8.90 10.60
C ILE A 221 -16.55 10.16 9.91
N LYS A 222 -17.83 10.48 10.10
CA LYS A 222 -18.47 11.66 9.49
C LYS A 222 -17.74 12.97 9.79
N LYS A 223 -17.01 13.07 10.92
CA LYS A 223 -16.22 14.27 11.28
C LYS A 223 -15.04 14.57 10.34
N TYR A 224 -14.65 13.61 9.51
CA TYR A 224 -13.52 13.74 8.57
C TYR A 224 -13.95 14.12 7.15
N TYR A 225 -15.25 14.15 6.88
CA TYR A 225 -15.84 14.58 5.62
C TYR A 225 -16.22 16.05 5.75
#